data_AF-A0A2U2SJ91-F1
#
_entry.id   AF-A0A2U2SJ91-F1
#
_cell.length_a   1.000
_cell.length_b   1.000
_cell.length_c   1.000
_cell.angle_alpha   90.00
_cell.angle_beta   90.00
_cell.angle_gamma   90.00
#
_symmetry.space_group_name_H-M   'P 1'
#
loop_
_entity.id
_entity.type
_entity.pdbx_description
1 polymer ?
#
loop_
_entity_poly.entity_id
_entity_poly.type
_entity_poly.pdbx_seq_one_letter_code
_entity_poly.pdbx_strand_id
1 'polypeptide(L)'
;MKKRCSPRLVQKVYSKARSWRKTAETLNDLYGVNLSHQAWRDYATGRRDIANQAIRAALGLEPRACPTCGRKYPVQLGRFLAKMTPAEWDRWHELRRQKKYKAARHLLEEISNRKRKGSRGRGQKKITPAAL
;
A
#
# COMPACT_ATOMS: atom_id res chain seq x y z
N MET A 1 -18.96 3.64 4.69
CA MET A 1 -17.56 4.04 4.45
C MET A 1 -17.18 3.80 2.99
N LYS A 2 -16.72 4.84 2.24
CA LYS A 2 -16.23 4.67 0.86
C LYS A 2 -15.05 3.69 0.87
N LYS A 3 -15.18 2.55 0.18
CA LYS A 3 -14.12 1.54 0.09
C LYS A 3 -12.95 2.14 -0.68
N ARG A 4 -11.73 1.99 -0.16
CA ARG A 4 -10.50 2.44 -0.82
C ARG A 4 -10.47 1.97 -2.27
N CYS A 5 -10.25 2.89 -3.21
CA CYS A 5 -10.06 2.52 -4.59
C CYS A 5 -8.74 1.75 -4.69
N SER A 6 -8.81 0.50 -5.14
CA SER A 6 -7.63 -0.35 -5.33
C SER A 6 -7.51 -0.73 -6.80
N PRO A 7 -6.30 -0.99 -7.33
CA PRO A 7 -6.16 -1.39 -8.73
C PRO A 7 -7.01 -2.62 -9.09
N ARG A 8 -7.18 -3.55 -8.15
CA ARG A 8 -8.02 -4.75 -8.31
C ARG A 8 -9.51 -4.42 -8.46
N LEU A 9 -9.99 -3.35 -7.79
CA LEU A 9 -11.36 -2.87 -7.97
C LEU A 9 -11.55 -2.32 -9.38
N VAL A 10 -10.62 -1.49 -9.85
CA VAL A 10 -10.68 -0.90 -11.20
C VAL A 10 -10.66 -1.99 -12.27
N GLN A 11 -9.79 -2.99 -12.14
CA GLN A 11 -9.78 -4.16 -13.01
C GLN A 11 -11.11 -4.91 -12.99
N LYS A 12 -11.75 -5.07 -11.81
CA LYS A 12 -13.06 -5.73 -11.69
C LYS A 12 -14.16 -4.94 -12.39
N VAL A 13 -14.17 -3.61 -12.29
CA VAL A 13 -15.14 -2.76 -13.00
C VAL A 13 -14.91 -2.86 -14.51
N TYR A 14 -13.66 -2.77 -14.96
CA TYR A 14 -13.30 -2.96 -16.36
C TYR A 14 -13.72 -4.34 -16.89
N SER A 15 -13.54 -5.40 -16.11
CA SER A 15 -13.94 -6.77 -16.49
C SER A 15 -15.42 -6.89 -16.83
N LYS A 16 -16.27 -6.09 -16.15
CA LYS A 16 -17.72 -6.04 -16.38
C LYS A 16 -18.09 -5.13 -17.54
N ALA A 17 -17.50 -3.94 -17.60
CA ALA A 17 -17.84 -2.94 -18.60
C ALA A 17 -17.20 -3.20 -19.97
N ARG A 18 -16.05 -3.91 -20.00
CA ARG A 18 -15.19 -4.16 -21.17
C ARG A 18 -14.79 -2.92 -21.97
N SER A 19 -14.94 -1.73 -21.38
CA SER A 19 -14.62 -0.43 -22.00
C SER A 19 -14.03 0.52 -20.96
N TRP A 20 -12.89 1.13 -21.28
CA TRP A 20 -12.23 2.09 -20.40
C TRP A 20 -13.01 3.39 -20.23
N ARG A 21 -13.77 3.83 -21.25
CA ARG A 21 -14.63 5.02 -21.15
C ARG A 21 -15.76 4.81 -20.13
N LYS A 22 -16.52 3.71 -20.26
CA LYS A 22 -17.57 3.33 -19.31
C LYS A 22 -17.02 3.07 -17.91
N THR A 23 -15.83 2.48 -17.81
CA THR A 23 -15.14 2.27 -16.53
C THR A 23 -14.81 3.58 -15.85
N ALA A 24 -14.31 4.57 -16.61
CA ALA A 24 -14.00 5.89 -16.09
C ALA A 24 -15.25 6.62 -15.61
N GLU A 25 -16.32 6.63 -16.40
CA GLU A 25 -17.62 7.20 -16.00
C GLU A 25 -18.10 6.59 -14.66
N THR A 26 -18.12 5.26 -14.58
CA THR A 26 -18.57 4.54 -13.38
C THR A 26 -17.72 4.88 -12.16
N LEU A 27 -16.39 4.95 -12.30
CA LEU A 27 -15.49 5.20 -11.18
C LEU A 27 -15.46 6.69 -10.80
N ASN A 28 -15.58 7.58 -11.77
CA ASN A 28 -15.68 9.02 -11.55
C ASN A 28 -16.95 9.35 -10.75
N ASP A 29 -18.08 8.75 -11.13
CA ASP A 29 -19.35 8.87 -10.41
C ASP A 29 -19.25 8.29 -8.99
N LEU A 30 -18.75 7.04 -8.86
CA LEU A 30 -18.62 6.36 -7.57
C LEU A 30 -17.75 7.13 -6.55
N TYR A 31 -16.67 7.76 -7.02
CA TYR A 31 -15.71 8.44 -6.15
C TYR A 31 -15.88 9.96 -6.11
N GLY A 32 -16.70 10.54 -6.99
CA GLY A 32 -16.84 11.99 -7.13
C GLY A 32 -15.55 12.66 -7.61
N VAL A 33 -14.88 12.05 -8.60
CA VAL A 33 -13.61 12.55 -9.15
C VAL A 33 -13.73 12.73 -10.66
N ASN A 34 -12.87 13.56 -11.24
CA ASN A 34 -12.77 13.71 -12.70
C ASN A 34 -11.40 13.25 -13.18
N LEU A 35 -11.27 11.95 -13.47
CA LEU A 35 -10.07 11.35 -14.05
C LEU A 35 -10.34 10.88 -15.48
N SER A 36 -9.33 11.02 -16.34
CA SER A 36 -9.39 10.49 -17.70
C SER A 36 -9.41 8.95 -17.69
N HIS A 37 -9.97 8.35 -18.75
CA HIS A 37 -9.95 6.90 -18.91
C HIS A 37 -8.52 6.33 -18.99
N GLN A 38 -7.57 7.10 -19.51
CA GLN A 38 -6.16 6.73 -19.55
C GLN A 38 -5.55 6.70 -18.13
N ALA A 39 -5.86 7.69 -17.28
CA ALA A 39 -5.41 7.71 -15.89
C ALA A 39 -5.94 6.49 -15.11
N TRP A 40 -7.19 6.07 -15.36
CA TRP A 40 -7.75 4.85 -14.76
C TRP A 40 -7.07 3.58 -15.23
N ARG A 41 -6.70 3.51 -16.52
CA ARG A 41 -5.94 2.40 -17.09
C ARG A 41 -4.55 2.30 -16.46
N ASP A 42 -3.83 3.41 -16.38
CA ASP A 42 -2.50 3.48 -15.77
C ASP A 42 -2.56 3.12 -14.28
N TYR A 43 -3.61 3.57 -13.60
CA TYR A 43 -3.87 3.20 -12.21
C TYR A 43 -4.11 1.69 -12.03
N ALA A 44 -4.84 1.06 -12.95
CA ALA A 44 -5.12 -0.37 -12.93
C ALA A 44 -3.87 -1.23 -13.19
N THR A 45 -2.90 -0.74 -13.96
CA THR A 45 -1.62 -1.43 -14.24
C THR A 45 -0.57 -1.18 -13.16
N GLY A 46 -0.84 -0.29 -12.21
CA GLY A 46 -0.01 -0.09 -11.02
C GLY A 46 0.80 1.21 -11.00
N ARG A 47 0.67 2.08 -12.02
CA ARG A 47 1.15 3.47 -11.93
C ARG A 47 0.24 4.25 -10.98
N ARG A 48 0.80 4.84 -9.93
CA ARG A 48 0.02 5.48 -8.84
C ARG A 48 0.36 6.95 -8.68
N ASP A 49 0.83 7.61 -9.73
CA ASP A 49 1.24 9.01 -9.73
C ASP A 49 0.05 9.98 -9.86
N ILE A 50 -1.06 9.68 -9.18
CA ILE A 50 -2.16 10.65 -9.07
C ILE A 50 -1.62 11.83 -8.25
N ALA A 51 -1.26 12.92 -8.94
CA ALA A 51 -0.64 14.10 -8.36
C ALA A 51 -1.64 14.94 -7.55
N ASN A 52 -2.90 15.01 -8.00
CA ASN A 52 -3.94 15.81 -7.35
C ASN A 52 -4.33 15.22 -5.98
N GLN A 53 -4.08 15.98 -4.92
CA GLN A 53 -4.34 15.56 -3.54
C GLN A 53 -5.83 15.33 -3.23
N ALA A 54 -6.73 16.17 -3.76
CA ALA A 54 -8.18 16.01 -3.56
C ALA A 54 -8.67 14.68 -4.16
N ILE A 55 -8.16 14.32 -5.33
CA ILE A 55 -8.47 13.03 -5.97
C ILE A 55 -7.90 11.87 -5.14
N ARG A 56 -6.66 11.98 -4.63
CA ARG A 56 -6.09 10.96 -3.73
C ARG A 56 -6.93 10.76 -2.48
N ALA A 57 -7.46 11.84 -1.90
CA ALA A 57 -8.33 11.79 -0.74
C ALA A 57 -9.67 11.10 -1.06
N ALA A 58 -10.33 11.52 -2.14
CA ALA A 58 -11.58 10.91 -2.61
C ALA A 58 -11.43 9.40 -2.87
N LEU A 59 -10.29 8.98 -3.43
CA LEU A 59 -9.96 7.58 -3.71
C LEU A 59 -9.49 6.78 -2.47
N GLY A 60 -9.31 7.43 -1.31
CA GLY A 60 -8.75 6.79 -0.11
C GLY A 60 -7.29 6.34 -0.29
N LEU A 61 -6.53 7.04 -1.12
CA LEU A 61 -5.11 6.79 -1.42
C LEU A 61 -4.18 7.62 -0.54
N GLU A 62 -4.73 8.51 0.29
CA GLU A 62 -3.95 9.21 1.29
C GLU A 62 -3.22 8.24 2.23
N PRO A 63 -2.07 8.66 2.75
CA PRO A 63 -1.40 7.88 3.76
C PRO A 63 -2.28 7.77 5.01
N ARG A 64 -2.39 6.55 5.53
CA ARG A 64 -3.07 6.32 6.81
C ARG A 64 -2.24 6.99 7.92
N ALA A 65 -2.94 7.64 8.84
CA ALA A 65 -2.34 8.08 10.08
C ALA A 65 -1.70 6.87 10.79
N CYS A 66 -0.50 7.07 11.33
CA CYS A 66 0.10 6.08 12.21
C CYS A 66 -0.84 5.85 13.41
N PRO A 67 -1.18 4.59 13.75
CA PRO A 67 -2.07 4.31 14.87
C PRO A 67 -1.48 4.74 16.22
N THR A 68 -0.15 4.85 16.32
CA THR A 68 0.56 5.18 17.56
C THR A 68 0.69 6.68 17.78
N CYS A 69 1.01 7.46 16.73
CA CYS A 69 1.34 8.89 16.87
C CYS A 69 0.45 9.83 16.05
N GLY A 70 -0.56 9.33 15.34
CA GLY A 70 -1.49 10.12 14.53
C GLY A 70 -0.90 10.78 13.28
N ARG A 71 0.44 10.84 13.12
CA ARG A 71 1.09 11.48 11.98
C ARG A 71 0.84 10.73 10.67
N LYS A 72 0.57 11.47 9.60
CA LYS A 72 0.43 10.94 8.22
C LYS A 72 1.81 10.87 7.57
N TYR A 73 2.33 9.65 7.42
CA TYR A 73 3.60 9.40 6.73
C TYR A 73 3.35 8.89 5.33
N PRO A 74 4.20 9.17 4.32
CA PRO A 74 4.09 8.58 2.98
C PRO A 74 3.76 7.08 3.03
N VAL A 75 2.90 6.59 2.14
CA VAL A 75 2.29 5.24 2.22
C VAL A 75 3.31 4.11 2.43
N GLN A 76 4.52 4.23 1.88
CA GLN A 76 5.61 3.28 2.10
C GLN A 76 6.14 3.34 3.54
N LEU A 77 6.45 4.54 4.03
CA LEU A 77 6.93 4.74 5.40
C LEU A 77 5.89 4.29 6.43
N GLY A 78 4.61 4.68 6.28
CA GLY A 78 3.54 4.24 7.18
C GLY A 78 3.37 2.71 7.25
N ARG A 79 3.64 2.00 6.16
CA ARG A 79 3.64 0.52 6.14
C ARG A 79 4.85 -0.11 6.83
N PHE A 80 6.00 0.54 6.82
CA PHE A 80 7.17 0.07 7.57
C PHE A 80 6.98 0.32 9.06
N LEU A 81 6.55 1.53 9.40
CA LEU A 81 6.20 1.97 10.74
C LEU A 81 5.17 1.05 11.41
N ALA A 82 4.11 0.64 10.70
CA ALA A 82 3.11 -0.31 11.22
C ALA A 82 3.63 -1.75 11.45
N LYS A 83 4.84 -2.07 11.00
CA LYS A 83 5.47 -3.40 11.13
C LYS A 83 6.61 -3.42 12.15
N MET A 84 6.94 -2.27 12.72
CA MET A 84 7.98 -2.14 13.75
C MET A 84 7.47 -2.66 15.09
N THR A 85 8.36 -3.28 15.83
CA THR A 85 8.19 -3.45 17.28
C THR A 85 8.42 -2.11 18.01
N PRO A 86 7.95 -1.95 19.25
CA PRO A 86 8.22 -0.74 20.05
C PRO A 86 9.72 -0.40 20.15
N ALA A 87 10.60 -1.39 20.36
CA ALA A 87 12.05 -1.14 20.43
C ALA A 87 12.64 -0.64 19.10
N GLU A 88 12.14 -1.12 17.96
CA GLU A 88 12.55 -0.65 16.63
C GLU A 88 12.03 0.75 16.32
N TRP A 89 10.87 1.08 16.89
CA TRP A 89 10.29 2.41 16.83
C TRP A 89 11.18 3.43 17.53
N ASP A 90 11.56 3.15 18.77
CA ASP A 90 12.42 4.03 19.56
C ASP A 90 13.78 4.22 18.89
N ARG A 91 14.36 3.12 18.38
CA ARG A 91 15.61 3.17 17.62
C ARG A 91 15.49 3.99 16.34
N TRP A 92 14.37 3.88 15.60
CA TRP A 92 14.13 4.70 14.41
C TRP A 92 14.00 6.18 14.76
N HIS A 93 13.30 6.51 15.84
CA HIS A 93 13.15 7.87 16.35
C HIS A 93 14.48 8.47 16.80
N GLU A 94 15.31 7.70 17.51
CA GLU A 94 16.63 8.13 17.97
C GLU A 94 17.56 8.42 16.77
N LEU A 95 17.57 7.54 15.77
CA LEU A 95 18.32 7.76 14.52
C LEU A 95 17.86 9.03 13.78
N ARG A 96 16.55 9.32 13.79
CA ARG A 96 15.99 10.55 13.21
C ARG A 96 16.37 11.79 14.01
N ARG A 97 16.37 11.72 15.34
CA ARG A 97 16.78 12.81 16.24
C ARG A 97 18.24 13.18 16.03
N GLN A 98 19.09 12.17 15.87
CA GLN A 98 20.53 12.32 15.57
C GLN A 98 20.82 12.68 14.10
N LYS A 99 19.80 12.96 13.28
CA LYS A 99 19.93 13.24 11.83
C LYS A 99 20.65 12.13 11.03
N LYS A 100 20.70 10.90 11.55
CA LYS A 100 21.33 9.72 10.90
C LYS A 100 20.38 9.08 9.88
N TYR A 101 20.00 9.83 8.85
CA TYR A 101 18.97 9.42 7.89
C TYR A 101 19.31 8.15 7.10
N LYS A 102 20.59 7.93 6.77
CA LYS A 102 21.05 6.71 6.08
C LYS A 102 20.84 5.47 6.96
N ALA A 103 21.19 5.56 8.24
CA ALA A 103 20.97 4.48 9.20
C ALA A 103 19.47 4.22 9.46
N ALA A 104 18.66 5.28 9.56
CA ALA A 104 17.21 5.16 9.68
C ALA A 104 16.57 4.46 8.47
N ARG A 105 17.11 4.69 7.26
CA ARG A 105 16.70 4.00 6.04
C ARG A 105 17.10 2.53 6.03
N HIS A 106 18.34 2.20 6.40
CA HIS A 106 18.79 0.81 6.51
C HIS A 106 17.92 0.01 7.49
N LEU A 107 17.56 0.59 8.64
CA LEU A 107 16.66 -0.04 9.61
C LEU A 107 15.29 -0.38 8.99
N LEU A 108 14.71 0.53 8.18
CA LEU A 108 13.44 0.27 7.46
C LEU A 108 13.59 -0.89 6.45
N GLU A 109 14.72 -0.95 5.75
CA GLU A 109 15.02 -2.00 4.77
C GLU A 109 15.23 -3.37 5.45
N GLU A 110 15.90 -3.43 6.60
CA GLU A 110 16.08 -4.65 7.40
C GLU A 110 14.74 -5.23 7.87
N ILE A 111 13.85 -4.38 8.39
CA ILE A 111 12.51 -4.77 8.83
C ILE A 111 11.67 -5.30 7.66
N SER A 112 11.79 -4.68 6.48
CA SER A 112 11.20 -5.18 5.23
C SER A 112 11.69 -6.58 4.86
N ASN A 113 13.01 -6.78 4.94
CA ASN A 113 13.69 -7.99 4.49
C ASN A 113 13.43 -9.19 5.41
N ARG A 114 13.36 -8.99 6.74
CA ARG A 114 12.99 -10.07 7.68
C ARG A 114 11.61 -10.66 7.38
N LYS A 115 10.61 -9.81 7.10
CA LYS A 115 9.26 -10.30 6.76
C LYS A 115 9.22 -10.99 5.40
N ARG A 116 10.02 -10.54 4.40
CA ARG A 116 10.15 -11.27 3.11
C ARG A 116 10.78 -12.66 3.28
N LYS A 117 11.77 -12.82 4.16
CA LYS A 117 12.37 -14.13 4.48
C LYS A 117 11.42 -15.01 5.31
N GLY A 118 10.63 -14.43 6.22
CA GLY A 118 9.61 -15.15 6.99
C GLY A 118 8.44 -15.70 6.15
N SER A 119 8.10 -15.05 5.03
CA SER A 119 7.05 -15.52 4.11
C SER A 119 7.49 -16.65 3.18
N ARG A 120 8.81 -16.94 3.08
CA ARG A 120 9.36 -18.03 2.25
C ARG A 120 9.59 -19.34 3.02
N GLY A 121 9.25 -19.39 4.31
CA GLY A 121 9.49 -20.55 5.20
C GLY A 121 8.25 -21.25 5.76
N ARG A 122 7.03 -20.92 5.29
CA ARG A 122 5.77 -21.59 5.72
C ARG A 122 5.07 -22.19 4.52
N GLY A 123 5.63 -23.26 3.98
CA GLY A 123 5.07 -23.94 2.81
C GLY A 123 5.90 -25.13 2.36
N GLN A 124 6.23 -26.05 3.28
CA GLN A 124 6.56 -27.45 2.99
C GLN A 124 6.72 -28.21 4.32
N LYS A 125 5.60 -28.52 4.97
CA LYS A 125 5.54 -29.79 5.73
C LYS A 125 4.96 -30.79 4.73
N LYS A 126 5.84 -31.56 4.07
CA LYS A 126 5.42 -32.79 3.40
C LYS A 126 4.86 -33.70 4.49
N ILE A 127 3.58 -33.98 4.42
CA ILE A 127 2.95 -35.05 5.19
C ILE A 127 3.41 -36.33 4.50
N THR A 128 4.33 -37.06 5.11
CA THR A 128 4.67 -38.41 4.70
C THR A 128 3.58 -39.32 5.28
N PRO A 129 2.74 -40.00 4.48
CA PRO A 129 1.90 -41.04 5.04
C PRO A 129 2.79 -42.21 5.47
N ALA A 130 2.57 -42.67 6.71
CA ALA A 130 3.15 -43.90 7.22
C ALA A 130 2.66 -45.07 6.35
N ALA A 131 3.60 -45.86 5.82
CA ALA A 131 3.28 -47.16 5.24
C ALA A 131 3.19 -48.18 6.39
N LEU A 132 2.09 -48.94 6.35
CA LEU A 132 1.81 -50.14 7.13
C LEU A 132 2.86 -51.23 6.88
#